data_AF-A0A7S4FY92-F1
#
_entry.id   AF-A0A7S4FY92-F1
#
_cell.length_a   1.000
_cell.length_b   1.000
_cell.length_c   1.000
_cell.angle_alpha   90.00
_cell.angle_beta   90.00
_cell.angle_gamma   90.00
#
_symmetry.space_group_name_H-M   'P 1'
#
loop_
_entity.id
_entity.type
_entity.pdbx_description
1 polymer ?
#
loop_
_entity_poly.entity_id
_entity_poly.type
_entity_poly.pdbx_seq_one_letter_code
_entity_poly.pdbx_strand_id
1 'polypeptide(L)'
;FFFDLSAWLQLCKDDGFLQQQLPKFSTTLNMWPEKIFQAFHVSVVFGLIGWIALSYQWCLVKGLLQHGHWFVGGVCGFGCTVFMGLLLCNYIHCLTSDPGYVNAHWEHDAVARHKLSGRLLSSLEVPIQEVLHTNGQSGRDPDPLPFHRHMILEYKRNGKVRYCRKCRLFKPDRAHHCSECNRCVLKMDHHCPWTNNCIGFKTYKYFLNFLLYIAVSALWLNGTACYVLLHQEFYLGKTVPHVFNLVLSLVFAAALGVGLGAFLIYHLHMVIHNRSTIEDLEKTPSNRWNLGWKKNFMQVFGSNCWLWFLPVPNSIGDGFIFPASPQGFSAAENHSSFHADLV
;
A
#
# COMPACT_ATOMS: atom_id res chain seq x y z
N PHE A 1 -40.22 8.36 26.73
CA PHE A 1 -39.54 7.96 25.47
C PHE A 1 -38.12 7.53 25.78
N PHE A 2 -37.95 6.41 26.48
CA PHE A 2 -36.68 5.67 26.46
C PHE A 2 -37.00 4.38 25.73
N PHE A 3 -36.46 4.24 24.52
CA PHE A 3 -36.54 3.00 23.77
C PHE A 3 -35.74 1.96 24.55
N ASP A 4 -36.43 0.93 25.05
CA ASP A 4 -35.81 -0.23 25.67
C ASP A 4 -35.06 -1.01 24.58
N LEU A 5 -33.77 -0.72 24.47
CA LEU A 5 -32.85 -1.34 23.52
C LEU A 5 -32.83 -2.87 23.67
N SER A 6 -33.13 -3.40 24.86
CA SER A 6 -33.16 -4.83 25.11
C SER A 6 -34.36 -5.52 24.44
N ALA A 7 -35.54 -4.88 24.46
CA ALA A 7 -36.74 -5.38 23.80
C ALA A 7 -36.61 -5.34 22.26
N TRP A 8 -35.97 -4.30 21.71
CA TRP A 8 -35.69 -4.19 20.27
C TRP A 8 -34.67 -5.25 19.80
N LEU A 9 -33.61 -5.49 20.58
CA LEU A 9 -32.60 -6.52 20.27
C LEU A 9 -33.17 -7.94 20.33
N GLN A 10 -34.18 -8.19 21.16
CA GLN A 10 -34.86 -9.48 21.25
C GLN A 10 -35.75 -9.73 20.03
N LEU A 11 -36.53 -8.73 19.61
CA LEU A 11 -37.33 -8.76 18.36
C LEU A 11 -36.46 -9.00 17.12
N CYS A 12 -35.28 -8.38 17.02
CA CYS A 12 -34.38 -8.59 15.89
C CYS A 12 -33.67 -9.96 15.87
N LYS A 13 -33.63 -10.68 17.00
CA LYS A 13 -33.10 -12.06 17.06
C LYS A 13 -34.12 -13.08 16.56
N ASP A 14 -35.41 -12.84 16.80
CA ASP A 14 -36.47 -13.79 16.46
C ASP A 14 -36.83 -13.78 14.96
N ASP A 15 -36.57 -12.67 14.24
CA ASP A 15 -36.86 -12.53 12.80
C ASP A 15 -35.77 -13.10 11.86
N GLY A 16 -34.71 -13.74 12.38
CA GLY A 16 -33.65 -14.36 11.55
C GLY A 16 -32.80 -13.37 10.71
N PHE A 17 -33.17 -12.09 10.67
CA PHE A 17 -32.54 -11.03 9.88
C PHE A 17 -31.10 -10.74 10.36
N LEU A 18 -30.85 -10.82 11.67
CA LEU A 18 -29.50 -10.64 12.23
C LEU A 18 -28.58 -11.83 11.96
N GLN A 19 -29.08 -13.06 11.83
CA GLN A 19 -28.24 -14.25 11.65
C GLN A 19 -27.51 -14.28 10.29
N GLN A 20 -28.04 -13.61 9.26
CA GLN A 20 -27.35 -13.45 7.97
C GLN A 20 -26.33 -12.29 7.93
N GLN A 21 -26.45 -11.29 8.83
CA GLN A 21 -25.60 -10.08 8.84
C GLN A 21 -24.53 -10.07 9.96
N LEU A 22 -24.70 -10.89 11.00
CA LEU A 22 -23.79 -10.98 12.16
C LEU A 22 -22.32 -11.30 11.84
N PRO A 23 -21.96 -12.11 10.81
CA PRO A 23 -20.55 -12.34 10.49
C PRO A 23 -19.85 -11.07 9.94
N LYS A 24 -20.59 -10.19 9.25
CA LYS A 24 -20.08 -8.95 8.66
C LYS A 24 -20.06 -7.79 9.66
N PHE A 25 -21.02 -7.75 10.58
CA PHE A 25 -21.11 -6.66 11.58
C PHE A 25 -20.16 -6.88 12.77
N SER A 26 -20.02 -8.13 13.26
CA SER A 26 -19.14 -8.44 14.40
C SER A 26 -17.64 -8.32 14.08
N THR A 27 -17.22 -8.65 12.85
CA THR A 27 -15.84 -8.45 12.41
C THR A 27 -15.49 -6.97 12.26
N THR A 28 -16.42 -6.15 11.79
CA THR A 28 -16.14 -4.72 11.55
C THR A 28 -16.11 -3.91 12.85
N LEU A 29 -16.97 -4.20 13.83
CA LEU A 29 -16.97 -3.53 15.15
C LEU A 29 -15.83 -3.99 16.07
N ASN A 30 -15.45 -5.27 16.04
CA ASN A 30 -14.34 -5.78 16.87
C ASN A 30 -12.95 -5.31 16.39
N MET A 31 -12.82 -4.79 15.16
CA MET A 31 -11.56 -4.27 14.62
C MET A 31 -11.29 -2.80 14.99
N TRP A 32 -12.29 -2.05 15.45
CA TRP A 32 -12.12 -0.61 15.72
C TRP A 32 -11.23 -0.31 16.92
N PRO A 33 -11.36 -0.99 18.08
CA PRO A 33 -10.49 -0.76 19.22
C PRO A 33 -9.02 -1.06 18.91
N GLU A 34 -8.75 -2.15 18.17
CA GLU A 34 -7.39 -2.52 17.77
C GLU A 34 -6.80 -1.54 16.75
N LYS A 35 -7.57 -1.16 15.72
CA LYS A 35 -7.12 -0.17 14.73
C LYS A 35 -6.88 1.20 15.35
N ILE A 36 -7.69 1.63 16.31
CA ILE A 36 -7.50 2.89 17.02
C ILE A 36 -6.26 2.81 17.91
N PHE A 37 -6.09 1.72 18.67
CA PHE A 37 -4.93 1.53 19.53
C PHE A 37 -3.62 1.43 18.73
N GLN A 38 -3.63 0.70 17.61
CA GLN A 38 -2.47 0.57 16.73
C GLN A 38 -2.22 1.86 15.95
N ALA A 39 -3.24 2.54 15.44
CA ALA A 39 -3.08 3.86 14.83
C ALA A 39 -2.56 4.88 15.84
N PHE A 40 -2.99 4.81 17.11
CA PHE A 40 -2.42 5.61 18.19
C PHE A 40 -0.96 5.25 18.43
N HIS A 41 -0.61 3.96 18.57
CA HIS A 41 0.79 3.52 18.73
C HIS A 41 1.68 4.01 17.58
N VAL A 42 1.23 3.79 16.36
CA VAL A 42 1.90 4.14 15.10
C VAL A 42 2.01 5.67 14.95
N SER A 43 0.98 6.43 15.33
CA SER A 43 1.01 7.90 15.36
C SER A 43 1.88 8.46 16.48
N VAL A 44 1.94 7.80 17.64
CA VAL A 44 2.81 8.20 18.75
C VAL A 44 4.26 7.90 18.42
N VAL A 45 4.58 6.73 17.85
CA VAL A 45 5.97 6.39 17.50
C VAL A 45 6.48 7.31 16.39
N PHE A 46 5.76 7.43 15.27
CA PHE A 46 6.20 8.33 14.19
C PHE A 46 6.03 9.80 14.53
N GLY A 47 5.01 10.17 15.32
CA GLY A 47 4.80 11.54 15.79
C GLY A 47 5.88 11.98 16.78
N LEU A 48 6.27 11.11 17.72
CA LEU A 48 7.35 11.38 18.68
C LEU A 48 8.71 11.42 17.98
N ILE A 49 9.01 10.43 17.12
CA ILE A 49 10.27 10.41 16.35
C ILE A 49 10.33 11.64 15.43
N GLY A 50 9.24 11.95 14.73
CA GLY A 50 9.14 13.13 13.89
C GLY A 50 9.30 14.43 14.66
N TRP A 51 8.67 14.54 15.84
CA TRP A 51 8.81 15.70 16.73
C TRP A 51 10.25 15.86 17.24
N ILE A 52 10.88 14.78 17.69
CA ILE A 52 12.28 14.79 18.12
C ILE A 52 13.17 15.26 16.96
N ALA A 53 13.01 14.68 15.77
CA ALA A 53 13.78 15.06 14.58
C ALA A 53 13.58 16.54 14.20
N LEU A 54 12.34 17.04 14.22
CA LEU A 54 12.03 18.45 13.96
C LEU A 54 12.61 19.39 15.01
N SER A 55 12.49 19.02 16.29
CA SER A 55 13.03 19.82 17.40
C SER A 55 14.56 19.92 17.32
N TYR A 56 15.21 18.82 16.94
CA TYR A 56 16.64 18.77 16.76
C TYR A 56 17.09 19.57 15.54
N GLN A 57 16.40 19.46 14.40
CA GLN A 57 16.68 20.30 13.24
C GLN A 57 16.49 21.78 13.57
N TRP A 58 15.45 22.12 14.33
CA TRP A 58 15.22 23.50 14.77
C TRP A 58 16.40 24.03 15.61
N CYS A 59 16.98 23.21 16.48
CA CYS A 59 18.19 23.59 17.22
C CYS A 59 19.37 23.89 16.28
N LEU A 60 19.60 23.05 15.27
CA LEU A 60 20.67 23.27 14.30
C LEU A 60 20.44 24.56 13.49
N VAL A 61 19.23 24.75 12.98
CA VAL A 61 18.84 25.95 12.22
C VAL A 61 18.99 27.21 13.08
N LYS A 62 18.50 27.18 14.32
CA LYS A 62 18.67 28.30 15.25
C LYS A 62 20.14 28.63 15.47
N GLY A 63 20.99 27.61 15.63
CA GLY A 63 22.43 27.78 15.70
C GLY A 63 22.96 28.53 14.49
N LEU A 64 22.67 28.03 13.27
CA LEU A 64 23.09 28.67 12.01
C LEU A 64 22.69 30.14 11.94
N LEU A 65 21.43 30.46 12.25
CA LEU A 65 20.93 31.83 12.25
C LEU A 65 21.69 32.72 13.26
N GLN A 66 21.95 32.22 14.48
CA GLN A 66 22.65 32.96 15.53
C GLN A 66 24.10 33.30 15.19
N HIS A 67 24.79 32.47 14.40
CA HIS A 67 26.18 32.69 14.00
C HIS A 67 26.31 33.36 12.61
N GLY A 68 25.22 33.94 12.08
CA GLY A 68 25.26 34.70 10.84
C GLY A 68 25.15 33.87 9.55
N HIS A 69 24.93 32.56 9.66
CA HIS A 69 24.73 31.64 8.53
C HIS A 69 23.28 31.66 8.04
N TRP A 70 22.73 32.85 7.78
CA TRP A 70 21.31 33.08 7.50
C TRP A 70 20.79 32.31 6.29
N PHE A 71 21.55 32.31 5.19
CA PHE A 71 21.16 31.61 3.97
C PHE A 71 21.10 30.09 4.18
N VAL A 72 22.16 29.52 4.77
CA VAL A 72 22.22 28.08 5.06
C VAL A 72 21.13 27.67 6.04
N GLY A 73 20.94 28.45 7.11
CA GLY A 73 19.87 28.23 8.09
C GLY A 73 18.48 28.29 7.46
N GLY A 74 18.21 29.29 6.63
CA GLY A 74 16.94 29.44 5.90
C GLY A 74 16.65 28.26 4.97
N VAL A 75 17.64 27.85 4.17
CA VAL A 75 17.52 26.68 3.28
C VAL A 75 17.28 25.42 4.10
N CYS A 76 18.10 25.16 5.13
CA CYS A 76 17.98 23.96 5.97
C CYS A 76 16.63 23.87 6.69
N GLY A 77 16.12 24.99 7.19
CA GLY A 77 14.82 25.07 7.86
C GLY A 77 13.64 24.87 6.91
N PHE A 78 13.64 25.58 5.78
CA PHE A 78 12.59 25.44 4.77
C PHE A 78 12.55 24.04 4.17
N GLY A 79 13.70 23.52 3.74
CA GLY A 79 13.81 22.18 3.15
C GLY A 79 13.33 21.08 4.10
N CYS A 80 13.74 21.13 5.38
CA CYS A 80 13.28 20.15 6.37
C CYS A 80 11.76 20.22 6.58
N THR A 81 11.20 21.42 6.68
CA THR A 81 9.75 21.60 6.86
C THR A 81 8.97 20.99 5.69
N VAL A 82 9.43 21.23 4.46
CA VAL A 82 8.82 20.67 3.24
C VAL A 82 8.92 19.14 3.23
N PHE A 83 10.11 18.58 3.44
CA PHE A 83 10.31 17.13 3.39
C PHE A 83 9.56 16.40 4.50
N MET A 84 9.54 16.93 5.72
CA MET A 84 8.79 16.35 6.84
C MET A 84 7.28 16.46 6.65
N GLY A 85 6.78 17.57 6.07
CA GLY A 85 5.37 17.70 5.71
C GLY A 85 4.94 16.67 4.66
N LEU A 86 5.75 16.47 3.63
CA LEU A 86 5.50 15.46 2.59
C LEU A 86 5.62 14.03 3.13
N LEU A 87 6.62 13.77 4.00
CA LEU A 87 6.76 12.50 4.72
C LEU A 87 5.50 12.18 5.51
N LEU A 88 5.04 13.12 6.33
CA LEU A 88 3.86 12.96 7.17
C LEU A 88 2.59 12.74 6.34
N CYS A 89 2.41 13.50 5.26
CA CYS A 89 1.24 13.36 4.40
C CYS A 89 1.19 11.98 3.73
N ASN A 90 2.30 11.51 3.15
CA ASN A 90 2.36 10.17 2.55
C ASN A 90 2.14 9.07 3.59
N TYR A 91 2.71 9.23 4.78
CA TYR A 91 2.49 8.30 5.90
C TYR A 91 1.02 8.21 6.32
N ILE A 92 0.35 9.36 6.47
CA ILE A 92 -1.10 9.41 6.76
C ILE A 92 -1.89 8.69 5.67
N HIS A 93 -1.53 8.87 4.39
CA HIS A 93 -2.16 8.12 3.32
C HIS A 93 -1.95 6.61 3.42
N CYS A 94 -0.74 6.14 3.73
CA CYS A 94 -0.48 4.71 3.96
C CYS A 94 -1.28 4.16 5.14
N LEU A 95 -1.44 4.93 6.21
CA LEU A 95 -2.16 4.53 7.43
C LEU A 95 -3.68 4.48 7.21
N THR A 96 -4.25 5.47 6.54
CA THR A 96 -5.70 5.72 6.55
C THR A 96 -6.42 5.35 5.26
N SER A 97 -5.70 5.25 4.13
CA SER A 97 -6.34 4.99 2.84
C SER A 97 -6.69 3.52 2.67
N ASP A 98 -7.79 3.25 1.95
CA ASP A 98 -8.09 1.91 1.44
C ASP A 98 -6.95 1.45 0.51
N PRO A 99 -6.24 0.33 0.81
CA PRO A 99 -5.17 -0.19 -0.03
C PRO A 99 -5.66 -0.74 -1.37
N GLY A 100 -6.98 -0.87 -1.53
CA GLY A 100 -7.63 -1.53 -2.65
C GLY A 100 -8.21 -2.86 -2.21
N TYR A 101 -9.10 -2.87 -1.20
CA TYR A 101 -9.79 -4.10 -0.83
C TYR A 101 -10.68 -4.61 -1.96
N VAL A 102 -10.64 -5.92 -2.21
CA VAL A 102 -11.50 -6.58 -3.21
C VAL A 102 -12.91 -6.66 -2.63
N ASN A 103 -13.88 -6.04 -3.30
CA ASN A 103 -15.28 -6.11 -2.92
C ASN A 103 -15.92 -7.43 -3.42
N ALA A 104 -17.07 -7.82 -2.87
CA ALA A 104 -17.71 -9.11 -3.20
C ALA A 104 -18.31 -9.17 -4.61
N HIS A 105 -18.54 -8.02 -5.25
CA HIS A 105 -19.18 -7.89 -6.57
C HIS A 105 -18.21 -7.35 -7.62
N TRP A 106 -16.91 -7.52 -7.38
CA TRP A 106 -15.88 -6.84 -8.17
C TRP A 106 -15.91 -7.26 -9.64
N GLU A 107 -16.39 -8.48 -9.90
CA GLU A 107 -16.61 -9.02 -11.24
C GLU A 107 -17.56 -8.12 -12.02
N HIS A 108 -18.73 -7.77 -11.46
CA HIS A 108 -19.68 -6.84 -12.09
C HIS A 108 -19.07 -5.46 -12.32
N ASP A 109 -18.39 -4.92 -11.32
CA ASP A 109 -17.75 -3.61 -11.41
C ASP A 109 -16.68 -3.56 -12.51
N ALA A 110 -15.86 -4.62 -12.59
CA ALA A 110 -14.83 -4.74 -13.61
C ALA A 110 -15.45 -4.85 -15.01
N VAL A 111 -16.45 -5.72 -15.20
CA VAL A 111 -17.16 -5.85 -16.50
C VAL A 111 -17.71 -4.51 -16.95
N ALA A 112 -18.44 -3.83 -16.07
CA ALA A 112 -19.11 -2.57 -16.40
C ALA A 112 -18.08 -1.52 -16.84
N ARG A 113 -16.99 -1.37 -16.08
CA ARG A 113 -15.88 -0.45 -16.44
C ARG A 113 -15.24 -0.82 -17.78
N HIS A 114 -15.03 -2.10 -18.05
CA HIS A 114 -14.34 -2.53 -19.26
C HIS A 114 -15.19 -2.44 -20.53
N LYS A 115 -16.50 -2.69 -20.43
CA LYS A 115 -17.47 -2.43 -21.50
C LYS A 115 -17.49 -0.95 -21.87
N LEU A 116 -17.55 -0.06 -20.88
CA LEU A 116 -17.49 1.39 -21.09
C LEU A 116 -16.17 1.85 -21.74
N SER A 117 -15.05 1.19 -21.43
CA SER A 117 -13.74 1.52 -22.00
C SER A 117 -13.47 0.95 -23.40
N GLY A 118 -14.39 0.16 -23.96
CA GLY A 118 -14.21 -0.51 -25.26
C GLY A 118 -13.13 -1.61 -25.27
N ARG A 119 -12.63 -2.03 -24.09
CA ARG A 119 -11.57 -3.03 -23.94
C ARG A 119 -12.07 -4.47 -23.84
N LEU A 120 -13.38 -4.66 -23.72
CA LEU A 120 -14.04 -5.97 -23.79
C LEU A 120 -14.94 -6.01 -25.02
N LEU A 121 -15.01 -7.16 -25.71
CA LEU A 121 -15.96 -7.38 -26.79
C LEU A 121 -17.40 -7.16 -26.27
N SER A 122 -18.20 -6.40 -27.00
CA SER A 122 -19.60 -6.08 -26.67
C SER A 122 -20.47 -7.34 -26.51
N SER A 123 -20.03 -8.48 -27.05
CA SER A 123 -20.70 -9.78 -27.01
C SER A 123 -20.49 -10.59 -25.72
N LEU A 124 -19.62 -10.16 -24.80
CA LEU A 124 -19.50 -10.80 -23.48
C LEU A 124 -20.66 -10.36 -22.59
N GLU A 125 -21.80 -11.03 -22.72
CA GLU A 125 -22.91 -10.93 -21.78
C GLU A 125 -22.52 -11.60 -20.45
N VAL A 126 -22.58 -10.84 -19.37
CA VAL A 126 -22.53 -11.41 -18.02
C VAL A 126 -23.97 -11.68 -17.66
N PRO A 127 -24.39 -12.95 -17.52
CA PRO A 127 -25.73 -13.23 -17.01
C PRO A 127 -25.84 -12.58 -15.64
N ILE A 128 -26.76 -11.61 -15.51
CA ILE A 128 -26.98 -10.84 -14.27
C ILE A 128 -27.49 -11.76 -13.13
N GLN A 129 -27.79 -13.03 -13.41
CA GLN A 129 -28.57 -13.89 -12.52
C GLN A 129 -27.80 -14.97 -11.73
N GLU A 130 -26.47 -15.16 -11.87
CA GLU A 130 -25.79 -16.34 -11.25
C GLU A 130 -24.64 -16.03 -10.27
N VAL A 131 -24.39 -14.77 -9.89
CA VAL A 131 -23.31 -14.43 -8.95
C VAL A 131 -23.74 -14.60 -7.48
N LEU A 132 -25.03 -14.84 -7.23
CA LEU A 132 -25.56 -15.17 -5.92
C LEU A 132 -25.86 -16.67 -5.86
N HIS A 133 -25.08 -17.39 -5.05
CA HIS A 133 -25.35 -18.75 -4.58
C HIS A 133 -24.93 -19.92 -5.50
N THR A 134 -23.62 -20.20 -5.57
CA THR A 134 -23.22 -21.61 -5.37
C THR A 134 -22.78 -21.77 -3.92
N ASN A 135 -23.63 -22.45 -3.16
CA ASN A 135 -23.42 -22.77 -1.76
C ASN A 135 -22.02 -23.36 -1.54
N GLY A 136 -21.16 -22.62 -0.84
CA GLY A 136 -19.89 -23.09 -0.29
C GLY A 136 -20.07 -24.10 0.85
N GLN A 137 -20.97 -25.08 0.67
CA GLN A 137 -21.29 -26.12 1.65
C GLN A 137 -20.45 -27.39 1.47
N SER A 138 -19.59 -27.51 0.44
CA SER A 138 -18.87 -28.76 0.14
C SER A 138 -17.34 -28.74 0.32
N GLY A 139 -16.76 -27.66 0.85
CA GLY A 139 -15.29 -27.53 1.00
C GLY A 139 -14.51 -27.46 -0.33
N ARG A 140 -15.21 -27.48 -1.48
CA ARG A 140 -14.65 -27.29 -2.82
C ARG A 140 -14.78 -25.83 -3.27
N ASP A 141 -13.85 -25.41 -4.13
CA ASP A 141 -13.92 -24.09 -4.77
C ASP A 141 -15.07 -24.09 -5.81
N PRO A 142 -15.82 -22.99 -5.96
CA PRO A 142 -16.87 -22.90 -6.97
C PRO A 142 -16.29 -22.94 -8.39
N ASP A 143 -17.12 -23.34 -9.36
CA ASP A 143 -16.72 -23.35 -10.77
C ASP A 143 -16.61 -21.91 -11.30
N PRO A 144 -15.55 -21.58 -12.06
CA PRO A 144 -15.33 -20.23 -12.56
C PRO A 144 -16.32 -19.89 -13.69
N LEU A 145 -16.91 -18.70 -13.61
CA LEU A 145 -17.72 -18.16 -14.72
C LEU A 145 -16.89 -17.99 -16.01
N PRO A 146 -17.50 -18.07 -17.21
CA PRO A 146 -16.80 -17.90 -18.50
C PRO A 146 -15.98 -16.61 -18.60
N PHE A 147 -16.46 -15.55 -17.95
CA PHE A 147 -15.80 -14.26 -17.83
C PHE A 147 -14.40 -14.34 -17.20
N HIS A 148 -14.22 -15.16 -16.16
CA HIS A 148 -12.93 -15.33 -15.48
C HIS A 148 -11.86 -15.83 -16.44
N ARG A 149 -12.23 -16.71 -17.37
CA ARG A 149 -11.32 -17.31 -18.35
C ARG A 149 -10.72 -16.29 -19.31
N HIS A 150 -11.41 -15.16 -19.54
CA HIS A 150 -11.01 -14.13 -20.48
C HIS A 150 -10.26 -12.96 -19.83
N MET A 151 -10.40 -12.76 -18.52
CA MET A 151 -9.79 -11.63 -17.83
C MET A 151 -8.73 -11.99 -16.79
N ILE A 152 -8.72 -13.22 -16.29
CA ILE A 152 -7.73 -13.68 -15.32
C ILE A 152 -6.61 -14.40 -16.06
N LEU A 153 -5.39 -13.95 -15.82
CA LEU A 153 -4.17 -14.54 -16.35
C LEU A 153 -3.46 -15.43 -15.32
N GLU A 154 -3.76 -15.28 -14.02
CA GLU A 154 -3.12 -16.01 -12.94
C GLU A 154 -3.98 -17.19 -12.44
N TYR A 155 -3.51 -18.40 -12.74
CA TYR A 155 -4.13 -19.66 -12.32
C TYR A 155 -3.33 -20.33 -11.21
N LYS A 156 -3.97 -21.22 -10.46
CA LYS A 156 -3.29 -22.16 -9.57
C LYS A 156 -2.47 -23.17 -10.39
N ARG A 157 -1.52 -23.85 -9.75
CA ARG A 157 -0.74 -24.94 -10.39
C ARG A 157 -1.60 -26.07 -10.96
N ASN A 158 -2.80 -26.27 -10.42
CA ASN A 158 -3.76 -27.26 -10.92
C ASN A 158 -4.69 -26.70 -12.02
N GLY A 159 -4.34 -25.59 -12.65
CA GLY A 159 -5.11 -24.96 -13.73
C GLY A 159 -6.39 -24.25 -13.29
N LYS A 160 -6.76 -24.30 -11.99
CA LYS A 160 -7.99 -23.66 -11.50
C LYS A 160 -7.79 -22.17 -11.26
N VAL A 161 -8.84 -21.39 -11.50
CA VAL A 161 -8.89 -19.97 -11.14
C VAL A 161 -8.66 -19.81 -9.64
N ARG A 162 -7.95 -18.75 -9.25
CA ARG A 162 -7.60 -18.52 -7.85
C ARG A 162 -8.83 -18.05 -7.08
N TYR A 163 -9.28 -18.87 -6.13
CA TYR A 163 -10.40 -18.56 -5.24
C TYR A 163 -9.93 -18.31 -3.80
N CYS A 164 -10.52 -17.31 -3.14
CA CYS A 164 -10.32 -17.02 -1.73
C CYS A 164 -11.46 -17.60 -0.90
N ARG A 165 -11.20 -18.68 -0.13
CA ARG A 165 -12.23 -19.31 0.71
C ARG A 165 -12.68 -18.44 1.89
N LYS A 166 -11.77 -17.65 2.47
CA LYS A 166 -12.07 -16.75 3.59
C LYS A 166 -13.00 -15.61 3.16
N CYS A 167 -12.72 -14.98 2.03
CA CYS A 167 -13.54 -13.90 1.47
C CYS A 167 -14.71 -14.39 0.61
N ARG A 168 -14.72 -15.68 0.23
CA ARG A 168 -15.69 -16.32 -0.67
C ARG A 168 -15.82 -15.63 -2.03
N LEU A 169 -14.69 -15.30 -2.66
CA LEU A 169 -14.64 -14.65 -3.97
C LEU A 169 -13.49 -15.16 -4.83
N PHE A 170 -13.63 -15.09 -6.15
CA PHE A 170 -12.52 -15.27 -7.08
C PHE A 170 -11.57 -14.07 -6.96
N LYS A 171 -10.26 -14.34 -6.95
CA LYS A 171 -9.24 -13.31 -6.81
C LYS A 171 -8.94 -12.70 -8.19
N PRO A 172 -9.03 -11.36 -8.33
CA PRO A 172 -8.42 -10.67 -9.47
C PRO A 172 -6.94 -11.01 -9.59
N ASP A 173 -6.36 -10.76 -10.77
CA ASP A 173 -4.92 -10.86 -10.95
C ASP A 173 -4.17 -10.01 -9.91
N ARG A 174 -3.04 -10.52 -9.42
CA ARG A 174 -2.17 -9.89 -8.41
C ARG A 174 -2.83 -9.65 -7.04
N ALA A 175 -4.05 -10.10 -6.81
CA ALA A 175 -4.73 -9.94 -5.53
C ALA A 175 -4.39 -11.08 -4.56
N HIS A 176 -4.08 -10.74 -3.30
CA HIS A 176 -3.80 -11.72 -2.25
C HIS A 176 -4.66 -11.46 -1.02
N HIS A 177 -4.89 -12.52 -0.22
CA HIS A 177 -5.63 -12.39 1.05
C HIS A 177 -4.61 -12.09 2.16
N CYS A 178 -4.80 -10.97 2.84
CA CYS A 178 -4.03 -10.63 4.03
C CYS A 178 -4.77 -11.18 5.26
N SER A 179 -4.10 -12.01 6.07
CA SER A 179 -4.65 -12.52 7.34
C SER A 179 -4.91 -11.41 8.34
N GLU A 180 -3.98 -10.45 8.46
CA GLU A 180 -4.09 -9.31 9.39
C GLU A 180 -5.28 -8.41 9.06
N CYS A 181 -5.45 -8.06 7.77
CA CYS A 181 -6.60 -7.26 7.33
C CYS A 181 -7.88 -8.10 7.18
N ASN A 182 -7.79 -9.43 7.24
CA ASN A 182 -8.85 -10.41 6.97
C ASN A 182 -9.64 -10.14 5.68
N ARG A 183 -8.97 -9.65 4.64
CA ARG A 183 -9.56 -9.25 3.36
C ARG A 183 -8.59 -9.48 2.21
N CYS A 184 -9.13 -9.62 1.00
CA CYS A 184 -8.33 -9.62 -0.21
C CYS A 184 -7.95 -8.18 -0.58
N VAL A 185 -6.71 -7.98 -1.00
CA VAL A 185 -6.13 -6.67 -1.39
C VAL A 185 -5.64 -6.77 -2.83
N LEU A 186 -6.04 -5.82 -3.67
CA LEU A 186 -5.63 -5.68 -5.06
C LEU A 186 -4.14 -5.33 -5.13
N LYS A 187 -3.41 -5.98 -6.04
CA LYS A 187 -1.94 -5.85 -6.20
C LYS A 187 -1.24 -5.79 -4.84
N MET A 188 -1.54 -6.76 -3.98
CA MET A 188 -1.00 -6.78 -2.62
C MET A 188 0.52 -6.89 -2.69
N ASP A 189 1.19 -5.98 -2.00
CA ASP A 189 2.64 -6.03 -1.86
C ASP A 189 3.02 -6.68 -0.53
N HIS A 190 2.60 -6.10 0.59
CA HIS A 190 2.75 -6.69 1.91
C HIS A 190 1.77 -6.07 2.91
N HIS A 191 1.64 -6.68 4.08
CA HIS A 191 1.07 -6.00 5.25
C HIS A 191 2.20 -5.31 6.00
N CYS A 192 2.13 -3.99 6.15
CA CYS A 192 3.19 -3.22 6.80
C CYS A 192 2.80 -2.95 8.26
N PRO A 193 3.53 -3.52 9.24
CA PRO A 193 3.27 -3.26 10.66
C PRO A 193 3.42 -1.77 11.02
N TRP A 194 4.33 -1.06 10.34
CA TRP A 194 4.62 0.35 10.58
C TRP A 194 3.51 1.30 10.13
N THR A 195 2.63 0.86 9.24
CA THR A 195 1.46 1.65 8.81
C THR A 195 0.17 1.00 9.27
N ASN A 196 0.24 -0.12 10.00
CA ASN A 196 -0.88 -0.97 10.39
C ASN A 196 -1.93 -1.15 9.27
N ASN A 197 -1.45 -1.31 8.05
CA ASN A 197 -2.28 -1.37 6.86
C ASN A 197 -1.56 -2.15 5.77
N CYS A 198 -2.32 -2.65 4.81
CA CYS A 198 -1.71 -3.25 3.64
C CYS A 198 -1.12 -2.17 2.73
N ILE A 199 0.02 -2.50 2.15
CA ILE A 199 0.55 -1.82 0.98
C ILE A 199 0.02 -2.59 -0.22
N GLY A 200 -0.87 -1.95 -0.98
CA GLY A 200 -1.56 -2.54 -2.12
C GLY A 200 -1.67 -1.54 -3.27
N PHE A 201 -2.51 -1.85 -4.26
CA PHE A 201 -2.66 -1.06 -5.49
C PHE A 201 -2.81 0.45 -5.24
N LYS A 202 -3.70 0.85 -4.32
CA LYS A 202 -4.02 2.26 -4.06
C LYS A 202 -3.04 2.95 -3.11
N THR A 203 -2.29 2.19 -2.30
CA THR A 203 -1.38 2.74 -1.28
C THR A 203 0.10 2.66 -1.65
N TYR A 204 0.47 1.91 -2.70
CA TYR A 204 1.87 1.66 -3.05
C TYR A 204 2.65 2.93 -3.40
N LYS A 205 2.06 3.86 -4.17
CA LYS A 205 2.70 5.14 -4.51
C LYS A 205 3.04 5.94 -3.24
N TYR A 206 2.09 6.04 -2.30
CA TYR A 206 2.31 6.75 -1.03
C TYR A 206 3.41 6.09 -0.21
N PHE A 207 3.48 4.76 -0.21
CA PHE A 207 4.53 4.02 0.48
C PHE A 207 5.93 4.29 -0.10
N LEU A 208 6.06 4.31 -1.43
CA LEU A 208 7.32 4.67 -2.08
C LEU A 208 7.74 6.11 -1.79
N ASN A 209 6.80 7.05 -1.84
CA ASN A 209 7.06 8.44 -1.47
C ASN A 209 7.41 8.59 0.01
N PHE A 210 6.76 7.84 0.91
CA PHE A 210 7.11 7.77 2.33
C PHE A 210 8.56 7.33 2.52
N LEU A 211 8.99 6.23 1.86
CA LEU A 211 10.39 5.76 1.90
C LEU A 211 11.38 6.76 1.30
N LEU A 212 10.99 7.47 0.23
CA LEU A 212 11.79 8.54 -0.36
C LEU A 212 11.97 9.70 0.62
N TYR A 213 10.87 10.22 1.19
CA TYR A 213 10.93 11.40 2.03
C TYR A 213 11.59 11.13 3.38
N ILE A 214 11.53 9.91 3.93
CA ILE A 214 12.28 9.58 5.14
C ILE A 214 13.79 9.49 4.85
N ALA A 215 14.20 8.90 3.72
CA ALA A 215 15.59 8.85 3.30
C ALA A 215 16.15 10.25 3.01
N VAL A 216 15.41 11.08 2.27
CA VAL A 216 15.79 12.47 1.96
C VAL A 216 15.85 13.32 3.23
N SER A 217 14.87 13.20 4.14
CA SER A 217 14.89 13.94 5.42
C SER A 217 16.07 13.54 6.29
N ALA A 218 16.41 12.25 6.32
CA ALA A 218 17.59 11.75 7.03
C ALA A 218 18.91 12.27 6.45
N LEU A 219 19.05 12.26 5.12
CA LEU A 219 20.21 12.85 4.43
C LEU A 219 20.30 14.36 4.66
N TRP A 220 19.18 15.06 4.61
CA TRP A 220 19.10 16.49 4.86
C TRP A 220 19.55 16.85 6.27
N LEU A 221 19.03 16.14 7.27
CA LEU A 221 19.41 16.32 8.67
C LEU A 221 20.90 16.06 8.90
N ASN A 222 21.43 14.97 8.33
CA ASN A 222 22.86 14.67 8.38
C ASN A 222 23.70 15.76 7.70
N GLY A 223 23.27 16.26 6.53
CA GLY A 223 23.95 17.35 5.83
C GLY A 223 24.02 18.63 6.68
N THR A 224 22.89 19.04 7.29
CA THR A 224 22.87 20.20 8.20
C THR A 224 23.78 19.98 9.40
N ALA A 225 23.73 18.80 10.03
CA ALA A 225 24.55 18.50 11.20
C ALA A 225 26.06 18.40 10.87
N CYS A 226 26.42 17.82 9.72
CA CYS A 226 27.80 17.80 9.22
C CYS A 226 28.32 19.23 8.97
N TYR A 227 27.51 20.10 8.37
CA TYR A 227 27.88 21.50 8.20
C TYR A 227 28.16 22.17 9.54
N VAL A 228 27.28 22.00 10.54
CA VAL A 228 27.48 22.52 11.91
C VAL A 228 28.76 21.97 12.55
N LEU A 229 29.11 20.70 12.34
CA LEU A 229 30.33 20.10 12.88
C LEU A 229 31.63 20.64 12.24
N LEU A 230 31.58 21.06 10.97
CA LEU A 230 32.73 21.65 10.28
C LEU A 230 33.05 23.07 10.77
N HIS A 231 32.15 23.69 11.52
CA HIS A 231 32.22 25.08 11.97
C HIS A 231 32.35 25.16 13.50
N GLN A 232 33.57 25.42 13.97
CA GLN A 232 33.94 25.38 15.39
C GLN A 232 33.13 26.31 16.28
N GLU A 233 32.66 27.43 15.73
CA GLU A 233 31.85 28.42 16.42
C GLU A 233 30.56 27.85 17.04
N PHE A 234 30.03 26.73 16.51
CA PHE A 234 28.79 26.14 16.99
C PHE A 234 28.95 25.26 18.23
N TYR A 235 30.15 24.72 18.49
CA TYR A 235 30.41 23.83 19.62
C TYR A 235 31.38 24.41 20.65
N LEU A 236 32.00 25.56 20.36
CA LEU A 236 32.72 26.35 21.36
C LEU A 236 31.80 26.68 22.56
N GLY A 237 32.22 26.28 23.76
CA GLY A 237 31.48 26.53 25.00
C GLY A 237 30.19 25.71 25.19
N LYS A 238 29.91 24.71 24.34
CA LYS A 238 28.76 23.81 24.53
C LYS A 238 29.05 22.73 25.56
N THR A 239 28.00 22.27 26.23
CA THR A 239 28.09 21.20 27.23
C THR A 239 28.25 19.83 26.57
N VAL A 240 28.87 18.87 27.27
CA VAL A 240 29.03 17.48 26.80
C VAL A 240 27.69 16.84 26.38
N PRO A 241 26.57 16.98 27.10
CA PRO A 241 25.28 16.45 26.66
C PRO A 241 24.80 17.01 25.31
N HIS A 242 25.10 18.27 25.00
CA HIS A 242 24.71 18.88 23.73
C HIS A 242 25.44 18.22 22.56
N VAL A 243 26.76 18.05 22.69
CA VAL A 243 27.59 17.38 21.69
C VAL A 243 27.22 15.90 21.57
N PHE A 244 26.94 15.23 22.70
CA PHE A 244 26.47 13.84 22.69
C PHE A 244 25.16 13.68 21.91
N ASN A 245 24.17 14.54 22.17
CA ASN A 245 22.89 14.51 21.45
C ASN A 245 23.05 14.77 19.95
N LEU A 246 23.96 15.67 19.56
CA LEU A 246 24.30 15.96 18.16
C LEU A 246 24.83 14.70 17.46
N VAL A 247 25.82 14.04 18.07
CA VAL A 247 26.43 12.82 17.52
C VAL A 247 25.43 11.66 17.49
N LEU A 248 24.64 11.47 18.55
CA LEU A 248 23.63 10.40 18.59
C LEU A 248 22.58 10.59 17.49
N SER A 249 22.11 11.82 17.29
CA SER A 249 21.12 12.14 16.26
C SER A 249 21.67 11.93 14.85
N LEU A 250 22.94 12.25 14.61
CA LEU A 250 23.65 11.93 13.36
C LEU A 250 23.66 10.42 13.11
N VAL A 251 24.11 9.63 14.08
CA VAL A 251 24.20 8.17 13.96
C VAL A 251 22.82 7.56 13.69
N PHE A 252 21.80 7.98 14.44
CA PHE A 252 20.44 7.47 14.26
C PHE A 252 19.85 7.86 12.91
N ALA A 253 19.97 9.12 12.51
CA ALA A 253 19.49 9.59 11.22
C ALA A 253 20.22 8.90 10.07
N ALA A 254 21.54 8.70 10.17
CA ALA A 254 22.31 7.98 9.16
C ALA A 254 21.88 6.51 9.06
N ALA A 255 21.74 5.81 10.19
CA ALA A 255 21.27 4.43 10.20
C ALA A 255 19.88 4.27 9.56
N LEU A 256 18.95 5.16 9.91
CA LEU A 256 17.60 5.19 9.35
C LEU A 256 17.61 5.50 7.84
N GLY A 257 18.39 6.51 7.44
CA GLY A 257 18.52 6.94 6.05
C GLY A 257 19.12 5.86 5.15
N VAL A 258 20.17 5.17 5.62
CA VAL A 258 20.81 4.07 4.87
C VAL A 258 19.87 2.86 4.80
N GLY A 259 19.29 2.44 5.93
CA GLY A 259 18.40 1.28 5.98
C GLY A 259 17.15 1.45 5.11
N LEU A 260 16.43 2.56 5.28
CA LEU A 260 15.21 2.83 4.50
C LEU A 260 15.52 3.26 3.06
N GLY A 261 16.67 3.87 2.81
CA GLY A 261 17.17 4.14 1.46
C GLY A 261 17.46 2.86 0.67
N ALA A 262 18.11 1.88 1.28
CA ALA A 262 18.33 0.56 0.67
C ALA A 262 17.00 -0.15 0.38
N PHE A 263 16.04 -0.05 1.31
CA PHE A 263 14.70 -0.61 1.11
C PHE A 263 13.95 0.08 -0.03
N LEU A 264 14.06 1.42 -0.15
CA LEU A 264 13.54 2.15 -1.31
C LEU A 264 14.15 1.66 -2.62
N ILE A 265 15.47 1.48 -2.67
CA ILE A 265 16.16 0.98 -3.88
C ILE A 265 15.61 -0.39 -4.29
N TYR A 266 15.40 -1.29 -3.34
CA TYR A 266 14.78 -2.59 -3.60
C TYR A 266 13.36 -2.45 -4.19
N HIS A 267 12.54 -1.57 -3.63
CA HIS A 267 11.20 -1.32 -4.16
C HIS A 267 11.22 -0.64 -5.54
N LEU A 268 12.15 0.28 -5.80
CA LEU A 268 12.33 0.88 -7.13
C LEU A 268 12.74 -0.18 -8.16
N HIS A 269 13.59 -1.14 -7.79
CA HIS A 269 13.91 -2.30 -8.62
C HIS A 269 12.65 -3.11 -8.97
N MET A 270 11.76 -3.35 -8.01
CA MET A 270 10.48 -4.02 -8.29
C MET A 270 9.55 -3.19 -9.18
N VAL A 271 9.52 -1.86 -8.99
CA VAL A 271 8.74 -0.94 -9.84
C VAL A 271 9.21 -1.03 -11.29
N ILE A 272 10.51 -1.00 -11.57
CA ILE A 272 11.02 -1.09 -12.96
C ILE A 272 10.76 -2.47 -13.60
N HIS A 273 10.57 -3.53 -12.81
CA HIS A 273 10.18 -4.87 -13.28
C HIS A 273 8.67 -5.14 -13.22
N ASN A 274 7.88 -4.20 -12.70
CA ASN A 274 6.44 -4.31 -12.42
C ASN A 274 6.07 -5.53 -11.58
N ARG A 275 6.82 -5.79 -10.51
CA ARG A 275 6.54 -6.85 -9.54
C ARG A 275 6.06 -6.28 -8.21
N SER A 276 5.25 -7.04 -7.49
CA SER A 276 5.09 -6.87 -6.05
C SER A 276 6.13 -7.72 -5.30
N THR A 277 6.33 -7.45 -4.02
CA THR A 277 7.19 -8.25 -3.13
C THR A 277 6.76 -9.72 -3.12
N ILE A 278 5.46 -10.00 -3.12
CA ILE A 278 4.95 -11.38 -3.20
C ILE A 278 5.39 -12.06 -4.50
N GLU A 279 5.25 -11.37 -5.63
CA GLU A 279 5.60 -11.89 -6.95
C GLU A 279 7.12 -12.07 -7.13
N ASP A 280 7.92 -11.17 -6.56
CA ASP A 280 9.38 -11.23 -6.62
C ASP A 280 9.96 -12.34 -5.72
N LEU A 281 9.26 -12.69 -4.64
CA LEU A 281 9.62 -13.80 -3.74
C LEU A 281 9.12 -15.17 -4.20
N GLU A 282 8.38 -15.26 -5.32
CA GLU A 282 8.01 -16.56 -5.89
C GLU A 282 9.25 -17.32 -6.39
N LYS A 283 9.23 -18.66 -6.33
CA LYS A 283 10.37 -19.51 -6.76
C LYS A 283 10.88 -19.20 -8.17
N THR A 284 9.97 -18.79 -9.05
CA THR A 284 10.26 -18.43 -10.44
C THR A 284 9.54 -17.11 -10.72
N PRO A 285 10.17 -15.95 -10.46
CA PRO A 285 9.54 -14.65 -10.66
C PRO A 285 9.15 -14.47 -12.12
N SER A 286 7.87 -14.17 -12.36
CA SER A 286 7.35 -14.01 -13.71
C SER A 286 7.58 -12.58 -14.23
N ASN A 287 7.84 -12.46 -15.54
CA ASN A 287 7.84 -11.18 -16.26
C ASN A 287 6.48 -10.89 -16.94
N ARG A 288 5.41 -11.58 -16.51
CA ARG A 288 4.05 -11.44 -17.04
C ARG A 288 3.57 -9.99 -17.11
N TRP A 289 3.94 -9.16 -16.13
CA TRP A 289 3.48 -7.78 -16.02
C TRP A 289 4.51 -6.74 -16.48
N ASN A 290 5.68 -7.16 -16.96
CA ASN A 290 6.77 -6.25 -17.31
C ASN A 290 6.57 -5.66 -18.72
N LEU A 291 6.31 -4.35 -18.80
CA LEU A 291 6.05 -3.60 -20.03
C LEU A 291 7.24 -2.71 -20.46
N GLY A 292 8.39 -2.88 -19.81
CA GLY A 292 9.54 -1.98 -19.89
C GLY A 292 9.51 -0.90 -18.80
N TRP A 293 10.70 -0.51 -18.33
CA TRP A 293 10.92 0.30 -17.12
C TRP A 293 10.04 1.57 -17.06
N LYS A 294 9.94 2.32 -18.17
CA LYS A 294 9.16 3.58 -18.23
C LYS A 294 7.66 3.33 -18.03
N LYS A 295 7.10 2.36 -18.76
CA LYS A 295 5.67 2.02 -18.65
C LYS A 295 5.36 1.47 -17.26
N ASN A 296 6.25 0.64 -16.71
CA ASN A 296 6.10 0.08 -15.38
C ASN A 296 6.12 1.15 -14.29
N PHE A 297 7.05 2.10 -14.39
CA PHE A 297 7.11 3.25 -13.48
C PHE A 297 5.82 4.09 -13.55
N MET A 298 5.33 4.38 -14.77
CA MET A 298 4.09 5.11 -14.98
C MET A 298 2.85 4.37 -14.45
N GLN A 299 2.84 3.03 -14.36
CA GLN A 299 1.73 2.31 -13.73
C GLN A 299 1.54 2.72 -12.26
N VAL A 300 2.64 3.00 -11.54
CA VAL A 300 2.62 3.40 -10.13
C VAL A 300 2.50 4.90 -9.97
N PHE A 301 3.34 5.66 -10.68
CA PHE A 301 3.46 7.10 -10.49
C PHE A 301 2.59 7.94 -11.40
N GLY A 302 2.00 7.38 -12.46
CA GLY A 302 1.13 8.08 -13.40
C GLY A 302 1.84 8.70 -14.59
N SER A 303 1.04 9.19 -15.55
CA SER A 303 1.55 9.88 -16.76
C SER A 303 1.97 11.32 -16.49
N ASN A 304 1.33 11.99 -15.54
CA ASN A 304 1.68 13.36 -15.15
C ASN A 304 2.86 13.34 -14.17
N CYS A 305 4.06 13.74 -14.64
CA CYS A 305 5.28 13.75 -13.85
C CYS A 305 5.28 14.76 -12.69
N TRP A 306 4.53 15.86 -12.82
CA TRP A 306 4.42 16.87 -11.76
C TRP A 306 3.78 16.32 -10.49
N LEU A 307 3.01 15.24 -10.60
CA LEU A 307 2.32 14.62 -9.49
C LEU A 307 3.06 13.41 -8.91
N TRP A 308 4.24 13.05 -9.42
CA TRP A 308 4.96 11.83 -9.00
C TRP A 308 5.30 11.85 -7.51
N PHE A 309 5.89 12.94 -7.04
CA PHE A 309 6.36 13.07 -5.66
C PHE A 309 5.32 13.72 -4.73
N LEU A 310 4.15 14.09 -5.26
CA LEU A 310 3.06 14.63 -4.46
C LEU A 310 2.17 13.52 -3.89
N PRO A 311 1.64 13.69 -2.68
CA PRO A 311 0.74 12.75 -2.02
C PRO A 311 -0.69 12.83 -2.59
N VAL A 312 -0.83 12.65 -3.91
CA VAL A 312 -2.11 12.61 -4.62
C VAL A 312 -2.27 11.31 -5.41
N PRO A 313 -3.50 10.80 -5.61
CA PRO A 313 -3.71 9.64 -6.46
C PRO A 313 -3.23 9.93 -7.89
N ASN A 314 -2.38 9.06 -8.44
CA ASN A 314 -1.90 9.19 -9.84
C ASN A 314 -1.61 7.85 -10.52
N SER A 315 -1.79 6.72 -9.82
CA SER A 315 -1.53 5.38 -10.38
C SER A 315 -2.51 5.06 -11.51
N ILE A 316 -2.05 4.32 -12.51
CA ILE A 316 -2.85 3.97 -13.70
C ILE A 316 -3.56 2.64 -13.47
N GLY A 317 -4.81 2.56 -13.92
CA GLY A 317 -5.62 1.35 -13.87
C GLY A 317 -6.59 1.33 -12.68
N ASP A 318 -7.39 0.27 -12.60
CA ASP A 318 -8.40 0.11 -11.56
C ASP A 318 -7.99 -0.93 -10.48
N GLY A 319 -6.86 -1.59 -10.69
CA GLY A 319 -6.32 -2.61 -9.81
C GLY A 319 -6.92 -4.00 -10.02
N PHE A 320 -7.91 -4.16 -10.88
CA PHE A 320 -8.56 -5.44 -11.18
C PHE A 320 -7.97 -6.10 -12.43
N ILE A 321 -7.69 -5.29 -13.46
CA ILE A 321 -7.03 -5.76 -14.68
C ILE A 321 -5.72 -5.02 -14.88
N PHE A 322 -4.67 -5.78 -15.18
CA PHE A 322 -3.35 -5.26 -15.45
C PHE A 322 -2.94 -5.54 -16.90
N PRO A 323 -2.28 -4.58 -17.57
CA PRO A 323 -1.69 -4.84 -18.87
C PRO A 323 -0.57 -5.89 -18.74
N ALA A 324 -0.68 -6.98 -19.48
CA ALA A 324 0.31 -8.04 -19.55
C ALA A 324 1.31 -7.83 -20.69
N SER A 325 2.51 -8.37 -20.52
CA SER A 325 3.53 -8.50 -21.55
C SER A 325 3.16 -9.62 -22.54
N PRO A 326 3.74 -9.66 -23.75
CA PRO A 326 3.53 -10.77 -24.68
C PRO A 326 3.85 -12.13 -24.04
N GLN A 327 4.92 -12.20 -23.24
CA GLN A 327 5.27 -13.40 -22.46
C GLN A 327 4.17 -13.77 -21.46
N GLY A 328 3.53 -12.77 -20.85
CA GLY A 328 2.39 -12.95 -19.98
C GLY A 328 1.18 -13.56 -20.67
N PHE A 329 0.85 -13.12 -21.89
CA PHE A 329 -0.25 -13.70 -22.67
C PHE A 329 0.05 -15.13 -23.09
N SER A 330 1.24 -15.41 -23.66
CA SER A 330 1.62 -16.77 -24.06
C SER A 330 1.66 -17.76 -22.89
N ALA A 331 2.08 -17.31 -21.70
CA ALA A 331 2.05 -18.13 -20.50
C ALA A 331 0.61 -18.45 -20.04
N ALA A 332 -0.34 -17.52 -20.22
CA ALA A 332 -1.74 -17.79 -19.90
C ALA A 332 -2.38 -18.77 -20.90
N GLU A 333 -2.13 -18.59 -22.20
CA GLU A 333 -2.63 -19.48 -23.26
C GLU A 333 -2.12 -20.91 -23.11
N ASN A 334 -0.84 -21.10 -22.81
CA ASN A 334 -0.29 -22.44 -22.59
C ASN A 334 -0.88 -23.14 -21.36
N HIS A 335 -1.25 -22.40 -20.31
CA HIS A 335 -1.91 -22.99 -19.15
C HIS A 335 -3.39 -23.29 -19.37
N SER A 336 -4.07 -22.53 -20.24
CA SER A 336 -5.49 -22.77 -20.57
C SER A 336 -5.66 -23.87 -21.62
N SER A 337 -4.75 -24.00 -22.59
CA SER A 337 -4.76 -25.04 -23.63
C SER A 337 -4.34 -26.41 -23.11
N PHE A 338 -3.30 -26.49 -22.28
CA PHE A 338 -2.80 -27.76 -21.70
C PHE A 338 -3.85 -28.53 -20.88
N HIS A 339 -4.93 -27.87 -20.45
CA HIS A 339 -6.03 -28.50 -19.74
C HIS A 339 -7.35 -28.58 -20.53
N ALA A 340 -7.45 -27.94 -21.70
CA ALA A 340 -8.53 -28.21 -22.64
C ALA A 340 -8.44 -29.63 -23.22
N ASP A 341 -7.23 -30.19 -23.28
CA ASP A 341 -6.97 -31.56 -23.73
C ASP A 341 -7.03 -32.61 -22.59
N LEU A 342 -7.34 -32.19 -21.35
CA LEU A 342 -7.42 -33.06 -20.15
C LEU A 342 -8.83 -33.12 -19.52
N VAL A 343 -9.84 -32.60 -20.20
CA VAL A 343 -11.28 -32.75 -19.90
C VAL A 343 -11.93 -33.40 -21.11
#